data_AF-A0A7X4IU02-F1
#
_entry.id   AF-A0A7X4IU02-F1
#
_cell.length_a   1.000
_cell.length_b   1.000
_cell.length_c   1.000
_cell.angle_alpha   90.00
_cell.angle_beta   90.00
_cell.angle_gamma   90.00
#
_symmetry.space_group_name_H-M   'P 1'
#
loop_
_entity.id
_entity.type
_entity.pdbx_description
1 polymer ?
#
loop_
_entity_poly.entity_id
_entity_poly.type
_entity_poly.pdbx_seq_one_letter_code
_entity_poly.pdbx_strand_id
1 'polypeptide(L)'
;ALTKEEINSTNAPPGDWRLKMSVPERAVMEAMDELPGQETFHNLDMIFEGLTTLRPKTIAALLHSCRKIKVKRLFFVFADRHGHPWRKHLDPDDFSLGSGDRALVKGGKIHPSYRIMVPNEFAESESEIGT
;
A
#
# COMPACT_ATOMS: atom_id res chain seq x y z
N ALA A 1 17.69 -39.69 -45.09
CA ALA A 1 16.88 -38.47 -44.89
C ALA A 1 15.71 -38.84 -43.98
N LEU A 2 15.81 -38.51 -42.69
CA LEU A 2 14.70 -38.56 -41.75
C LEU A 2 14.40 -37.11 -41.38
N THR A 3 13.29 -36.60 -41.90
CA THR A 3 12.86 -35.23 -41.71
C THR A 3 11.88 -35.13 -40.56
N LYS A 4 12.20 -34.21 -39.65
CA LYS A 4 11.31 -33.43 -38.77
C LYS A 4 10.74 -34.16 -37.54
N GLU A 5 11.42 -33.95 -36.42
CA GLU A 5 10.72 -33.87 -35.13
C GLU A 5 9.94 -32.56 -35.08
N GLU A 6 8.64 -32.68 -35.22
CA GLU A 6 7.68 -31.60 -35.03
C GLU A 6 7.35 -31.51 -33.54
N ILE A 7 8.16 -30.74 -32.80
CA ILE A 7 7.82 -30.31 -31.44
C ILE A 7 6.69 -29.29 -31.55
N ASN A 8 5.46 -29.79 -31.64
CA ASN A 8 4.26 -28.98 -31.53
C ASN A 8 4.18 -28.40 -30.11
N SER A 9 4.70 -27.18 -29.94
CA SER A 9 4.47 -26.35 -28.75
C SER A 9 2.99 -26.02 -28.64
N THR A 10 2.25 -26.90 -27.97
CA THR A 10 0.87 -26.66 -27.58
C THR A 10 0.88 -25.73 -26.36
N ASN A 11 1.08 -24.43 -26.60
CA ASN A 11 0.97 -23.38 -25.59
C ASN A 11 -0.49 -22.95 -25.41
N ALA A 12 -1.28 -23.78 -24.73
CA ALA A 12 -2.53 -23.34 -24.10
C ALA A 12 -2.72 -24.13 -22.79
N PRO A 13 -2.78 -23.47 -21.61
CA PRO A 13 -3.15 -24.17 -20.40
C PRO A 13 -4.60 -24.69 -20.53
N PRO A 14 -4.88 -25.97 -20.21
CA PRO A 14 -6.23 -26.50 -20.29
C PRO A 14 -7.08 -26.04 -19.10
N GLY A 15 -8.21 -25.37 -19.37
CA GLY A 15 -9.35 -25.25 -18.44
C GLY A 15 -9.32 -24.12 -17.41
N ASP A 16 -10.51 -23.77 -16.91
CA ASP A 16 -10.91 -22.68 -15.99
C ASP A 16 -10.07 -22.56 -14.70
N TRP A 17 -8.81 -22.10 -14.81
CA TRP A 17 -7.97 -21.80 -13.65
C TRP A 17 -8.40 -20.46 -13.03
N ARG A 18 -9.18 -20.52 -11.95
CA ARG A 18 -9.52 -19.34 -11.14
C ARG A 18 -8.43 -19.08 -10.11
N LEU A 19 -7.49 -18.19 -10.42
CA LEU A 19 -6.49 -17.76 -9.45
C LEU A 19 -7.15 -16.92 -8.35
N LYS A 20 -7.07 -17.40 -7.12
CA LYS A 20 -7.52 -16.64 -5.95
C LYS A 20 -6.46 -15.59 -5.63
N MET A 21 -6.72 -14.34 -6.03
CA MET A 21 -5.87 -13.19 -5.74
C MET A 21 -6.56 -12.22 -4.78
N SER A 22 -5.75 -11.53 -3.97
CA SER A 22 -6.23 -10.39 -3.18
C SER A 22 -6.67 -9.26 -4.11
N VAL A 23 -7.75 -8.58 -3.76
CA VAL A 23 -8.09 -7.30 -4.41
C VAL A 23 -7.02 -6.26 -4.06
N PRO A 24 -6.73 -5.29 -4.96
CA PRO A 24 -5.66 -4.32 -4.74
C PRO A 24 -5.75 -3.58 -3.40
N GLU A 25 -6.97 -3.24 -2.97
CA GLU A 25 -7.21 -2.56 -1.69
C GLU A 25 -6.71 -3.36 -0.48
N ARG A 26 -6.80 -4.69 -0.55
CA ARG A 26 -6.35 -5.57 0.55
C ARG A 26 -4.89 -5.96 0.40
N ALA A 27 -4.44 -6.21 -0.82
CA ALA A 27 -3.05 -6.56 -1.12
C ALA A 27 -2.08 -5.47 -0.62
N VAL A 28 -2.41 -4.19 -0.82
CA VAL A 28 -1.55 -3.09 -0.36
C VAL A 28 -1.47 -3.00 1.18
N MET A 29 -2.57 -3.29 1.88
CA MET A 29 -2.58 -3.30 3.34
C MET A 29 -1.80 -4.49 3.90
N GLU A 30 -1.83 -5.63 3.21
CA GLU A 30 -1.02 -6.82 3.52
C GLU A 30 0.47 -6.49 3.33
N ALA A 31 0.86 -5.87 2.21
CA ALA A 31 2.25 -5.47 1.97
C ALA A 31 2.80 -4.47 3.01
N MET A 32 2.01 -3.50 3.47
CA MET A 32 2.41 -2.62 4.59
C MET A 32 2.63 -3.35 5.90
N ASP A 33 1.91 -4.44 6.13
CA ASP A 33 2.04 -5.22 7.35
C ASP A 33 3.41 -5.93 7.41
N GLU A 34 4.01 -6.22 6.27
CA GLU A 34 5.31 -6.86 6.14
C GLU A 34 6.50 -5.92 6.40
N LEU A 35 6.28 -4.60 6.47
CA LEU A 35 7.31 -3.64 6.87
C LEU A 35 7.76 -3.79 8.34
N PRO A 36 9.04 -3.52 8.65
CA PRO A 36 10.15 -3.23 7.74
C PRO A 36 10.93 -4.50 7.33
N GLY A 37 10.35 -5.69 7.55
CA GLY A 37 11.07 -6.95 7.50
C GLY A 37 11.20 -7.52 6.09
N GLN A 38 10.07 -7.75 5.43
CA GLN A 38 10.02 -8.39 4.10
C GLN A 38 9.75 -7.41 2.97
N GLU A 39 9.37 -6.18 3.30
CA GLU A 39 9.09 -5.12 2.36
C GLU A 39 9.93 -3.87 2.66
N THR A 40 10.04 -2.97 1.68
CA THR A 40 10.74 -1.69 1.83
C THR A 40 9.79 -0.51 1.62
N PHE A 41 10.07 0.62 2.28
CA PHE A 41 9.26 1.83 2.11
C PHE A 41 9.25 2.32 0.67
N HIS A 42 10.40 2.25 -0.01
CA HIS A 42 10.52 2.64 -1.41
C HIS A 42 9.66 1.75 -2.33
N ASN A 43 9.68 0.43 -2.14
CA ASN A 43 8.83 -0.48 -2.94
C ASN A 43 7.34 -0.18 -2.72
N LEU A 44 6.94 0.06 -1.47
CA LEU A 44 5.57 0.44 -1.17
C LEU A 44 5.17 1.79 -1.73
N ASP A 45 6.08 2.78 -1.73
CA ASP A 45 5.87 4.09 -2.39
C ASP A 45 5.57 3.90 -3.89
N MET A 46 6.39 3.10 -4.58
CA MET A 46 6.18 2.78 -6.00
C MET A 46 4.86 2.04 -6.25
N ILE A 47 4.50 1.09 -5.38
CA ILE A 47 3.20 0.41 -5.48
C ILE A 47 2.07 1.43 -5.31
N PHE A 48 2.17 2.30 -4.30
CA PHE A 48 1.15 3.31 -3.99
C PHE A 48 0.94 4.33 -5.10
N GLU A 49 2.01 4.73 -5.79
CA GLU A 49 1.93 5.62 -6.95
C GLU A 49 0.96 5.08 -8.01
N GLY A 50 0.96 3.76 -8.23
CA GLY A 50 0.08 3.09 -9.20
C GLY A 50 -1.38 2.93 -8.77
N LEU A 51 -1.72 3.18 -7.50
CA LEU A 51 -3.05 2.90 -6.94
C LEU A 51 -4.08 3.99 -7.22
N THR A 52 -4.10 4.56 -8.43
CA THR A 52 -4.98 5.68 -8.80
C THR A 52 -6.48 5.32 -8.84
N THR A 53 -6.81 4.03 -8.97
CA THR A 53 -8.19 3.53 -9.19
C THR A 53 -8.80 2.80 -8.00
N LEU A 54 -8.28 2.98 -6.77
CA LEU A 54 -8.88 2.35 -5.59
C LEU A 54 -10.31 2.81 -5.37
N ARG A 55 -11.17 1.91 -4.89
CA ARG A 55 -12.57 2.21 -4.58
C ARG A 55 -12.68 2.71 -3.14
N PRO A 56 -13.13 3.97 -2.90
CA PRO A 56 -13.22 4.54 -1.54
C PRO A 56 -14.00 3.68 -0.56
N LYS A 57 -15.15 3.14 -0.99
CA LYS A 57 -16.01 2.29 -0.14
C LYS A 57 -15.31 1.00 0.31
N THR A 58 -14.56 0.36 -0.60
CA THR A 58 -13.85 -0.89 -0.30
C THR A 58 -12.69 -0.65 0.65
N ILE A 59 -11.88 0.37 0.38
CA ILE A 59 -10.72 0.68 1.23
C ILE A 59 -11.15 1.18 2.62
N ALA A 60 -12.22 1.98 2.72
CA ALA A 60 -12.78 2.40 4.01
C ALA A 60 -13.23 1.20 4.85
N ALA A 61 -13.97 0.24 4.25
CA ALA A 61 -14.39 -0.98 4.94
C ALA A 61 -13.19 -1.82 5.43
N LEU A 62 -12.12 -1.90 4.63
CA LEU A 62 -10.88 -2.58 5.02
C LEU A 62 -10.14 -1.83 6.14
N LEU A 63 -10.08 -0.50 6.09
CA LEU A 63 -9.48 0.33 7.16
C LEU A 63 -10.25 0.22 8.48
N HIS A 64 -11.59 0.16 8.45
CA HIS A 64 -12.39 -0.07 9.65
C HIS A 64 -12.16 -1.46 10.24
N SER A 65 -12.13 -2.50 9.41
CA SER A 65 -11.93 -3.89 9.85
C SER A 65 -10.48 -4.20 10.25
N CYS A 66 -9.51 -3.43 9.76
CA CYS A 66 -8.11 -3.63 10.09
C CYS A 66 -7.86 -3.36 11.59
N ARG A 67 -7.16 -4.28 12.26
CA ARG A 67 -6.79 -4.14 13.69
C ARG A 67 -5.41 -3.53 13.89
N LYS A 68 -4.59 -3.50 12.82
CA LYS A 68 -3.20 -3.07 12.88
C LYS A 68 -3.10 -1.58 12.64
N ILE A 69 -2.96 -0.83 13.74
CA ILE A 69 -2.87 0.63 13.69
C ILE A 69 -1.66 1.11 12.87
N LYS A 70 -0.56 0.35 12.89
CA LYS A 70 0.62 0.58 12.02
C LYS A 70 0.23 0.71 10.55
N VAL A 71 -0.55 -0.26 10.05
CA VAL A 71 -1.01 -0.32 8.65
C VAL A 71 -1.92 0.86 8.34
N LYS A 72 -2.87 1.19 9.22
CA LYS A 72 -3.77 2.34 9.00
C LYS A 72 -3.00 3.66 8.89
N ARG A 73 -2.05 3.89 9.80
CA ARG A 73 -1.24 5.12 9.79
C ARG A 73 -0.35 5.21 8.55
N LEU A 74 0.34 4.13 8.20
CA LEU A 74 1.13 4.08 6.97
C LEU A 74 0.29 4.33 5.73
N PHE A 75 -0.92 3.75 5.68
CA PHE A 75 -1.83 3.98 4.58
C PHE A 75 -2.07 5.47 4.35
N PHE A 76 -2.35 6.23 5.41
CA PHE A 76 -2.57 7.65 5.28
C PHE A 76 -1.29 8.45 4.97
N VAL A 77 -0.12 8.04 5.46
CA VAL A 77 1.17 8.64 5.06
C VAL A 77 1.36 8.54 3.55
N PHE A 78 1.22 7.34 2.97
CA PHE A 78 1.38 7.16 1.53
C PHE A 78 0.24 7.81 0.74
N ALA A 79 -1.00 7.76 1.23
CA ALA A 79 -2.14 8.32 0.52
C ALA A 79 -2.09 9.86 0.46
N ASP A 80 -1.60 10.52 1.51
CA ASP A 80 -1.39 11.98 1.51
C ASP A 80 -0.24 12.37 0.60
N ARG A 81 0.85 11.60 0.63
CA ARG A 81 2.03 11.83 -0.22
C ARG A 81 1.71 11.83 -1.72
N HIS A 82 0.85 10.91 -2.19
CA HIS A 82 0.49 10.83 -3.62
C HIS A 82 -0.76 11.64 -4.00
N GLY A 83 -1.58 12.08 -3.04
CA GLY A 83 -2.72 12.96 -3.31
C GLY A 83 -3.78 12.40 -4.26
N HIS A 84 -3.98 11.07 -4.27
CA HIS A 84 -4.89 10.42 -5.23
C HIS A 84 -6.34 10.95 -5.15
N PRO A 85 -7.11 10.98 -6.26
CA PRO A 85 -8.48 11.49 -6.24
C PRO A 85 -9.42 10.79 -5.26
N TRP A 86 -9.19 9.51 -4.95
CA TRP A 86 -9.98 8.76 -3.98
C TRP A 86 -9.67 9.14 -2.52
N ARG A 87 -8.51 9.74 -2.22
CA ARG A 87 -8.08 10.10 -0.86
C ARG A 87 -9.00 11.11 -0.18
N LYS A 88 -9.55 12.06 -0.95
CA LYS A 88 -10.51 13.07 -0.45
C LYS A 88 -11.83 12.47 0.09
N HIS A 89 -12.10 11.20 -0.20
CA HIS A 89 -13.28 10.50 0.27
C HIS A 89 -13.04 9.72 1.57
N LEU A 90 -11.84 9.82 2.15
CA LEU A 90 -11.47 9.19 3.41
C LEU A 90 -11.14 10.29 4.41
N ASP A 91 -11.87 10.36 5.52
CA ASP A 91 -11.49 11.21 6.63
C ASP A 91 -10.65 10.38 7.62
N PRO A 92 -9.39 10.76 7.92
CA PRO A 92 -8.59 10.07 8.93
C PRO A 92 -9.28 9.96 10.29
N ASP A 93 -10.13 10.93 10.65
CA ASP A 93 -10.83 10.98 11.94
C ASP A 93 -11.95 9.93 12.06
N ASP A 94 -12.43 9.38 10.93
CA ASP A 94 -13.38 8.26 10.91
C ASP A 94 -12.75 6.93 11.35
N PHE A 95 -11.40 6.87 11.44
CA PHE A 95 -10.67 5.65 11.71
C PHE A 95 -9.94 5.70 13.05
N SER A 96 -9.96 4.59 13.78
CA SER A 96 -9.12 4.45 14.97
C SER A 96 -7.65 4.35 14.57
N LEU A 97 -6.94 5.50 14.62
CA LEU A 97 -5.50 5.61 14.40
C LEU A 97 -4.69 5.52 15.70
N GLY A 98 -5.34 5.44 16.87
CA GLY A 98 -4.70 5.37 18.18
C GLY A 98 -3.92 6.64 18.55
N SER A 99 -3.47 6.73 19.80
CA SER A 99 -2.90 7.97 20.37
C SER A 99 -1.39 7.95 20.60
N GLY A 100 -0.77 6.78 20.74
CA GLY A 100 0.68 6.66 21.01
C GLY A 100 1.55 6.76 19.76
N ASP A 101 2.83 7.10 19.94
CA ASP A 101 3.82 7.11 18.87
C ASP A 101 4.22 5.66 18.51
N ARG A 102 4.53 5.43 17.23
CA ARG A 102 4.98 4.12 16.75
C ARG A 102 6.31 4.22 16.04
N ALA A 103 7.35 3.63 16.62
CA ALA A 103 8.65 3.51 15.98
C ALA A 103 8.65 2.32 15.00
N LEU A 104 8.56 2.59 13.70
CA LEU A 104 8.60 1.55 12.67
C LEU A 104 10.02 1.26 12.16
N VAL A 105 10.85 2.29 12.05
CA VAL A 105 12.25 2.21 11.61
C VAL A 105 13.16 2.85 12.64
N LYS A 106 14.40 2.37 12.77
CA LYS A 106 15.41 3.03 13.62
C LYS A 106 16.00 4.21 12.85
N GLY A 107 16.09 5.38 13.50
CA GLY A 107 16.70 6.58 12.92
C GLY A 107 15.82 7.35 11.93
N GLY A 108 14.52 7.03 11.85
CA GLY A 108 13.56 7.84 11.10
C GLY A 108 13.04 9.04 11.88
N LYS A 109 12.17 9.83 11.26
CA LYS A 109 11.45 10.95 11.87
C LYS A 109 9.99 10.59 12.09
N ILE A 110 9.38 11.17 13.12
CA ILE A 110 7.94 11.00 13.38
C ILE A 110 7.17 11.88 12.39
N HIS A 111 6.28 11.27 11.61
CA HIS A 111 5.31 12.00 10.80
C HIS A 111 4.33 12.74 11.72
N PRO A 112 4.16 14.07 11.59
CA PRO A 112 3.40 14.88 12.55
C PRO A 112 1.92 14.49 12.60
N SER A 113 1.26 14.36 11.45
CA SER A 113 -0.18 14.05 11.36
C SER A 113 -0.55 12.67 11.90
N TYR A 114 0.28 11.65 11.62
CA TYR A 114 -0.06 10.25 11.92
C TYR A 114 0.75 9.63 13.06
N ARG A 115 1.69 10.40 13.66
CA ARG A 115 2.50 9.99 14.81
C ARG A 115 3.17 8.63 14.63
N ILE A 116 3.70 8.38 13.44
CA ILE A 116 4.41 7.15 13.07
C ILE A 116 5.81 7.51 12.58
N MET A 117 6.82 6.80 13.06
CA MET A 117 8.20 6.98 12.64
C MET A 117 8.38 6.37 11.25
N VAL A 118 8.84 7.17 10.32
CA VAL A 118 9.08 6.81 8.92
C VAL A 118 10.46 7.32 8.51
N PRO A 119 11.04 6.81 7.41
CA PRO A 119 12.26 7.41 6.86
C PRO A 119 12.06 8.92 6.59
N ASN A 120 13.15 9.68 6.62
CA ASN A 120 13.09 11.15 6.66
C ASN A 120 12.30 11.75 5.49
N GLU A 121 12.41 11.14 4.31
CA GLU A 121 11.74 11.51 3.07
C GLU A 121 10.21 11.35 3.10
N PHE A 122 9.67 10.65 4.10
CA PHE A 122 8.24 10.46 4.31
C PHE A 122 7.71 11.23 5.53
N ALA A 123 8.56 11.94 6.28
CA ALA A 123 8.17 12.61 7.51
C ALA A 123 7.61 14.02 7.28
N GLU A 124 7.80 14.56 6.07
CA GLU A 124 7.37 15.91 5.70
C GLU A 124 5.93 15.85 5.19
N SER A 125 5.02 16.50 5.92
CA SER A 125 3.77 16.96 5.32
C SER A 125 4.11 18.24 4.55
N GLU A 126 3.74 18.33 3.27
CA GLU A 126 3.85 19.59 2.50
C GLU A 126 3.05 20.70 3.18
N SER A 127 3.69 21.38 4.11
CA SER A 127 3.24 22.61 4.75
C SER A 127 4.46 23.49 4.91
N GLU A 128 5.12 23.80 3.78
CA GLU A 128 6.09 24.90 3.57
C GLU A 128 6.76 24.75 2.19
N ILE A 129 5.99 24.93 1.11
CA ILE A 129 6.54 25.63 -0.07
C ILE A 129 5.78 26.94 -0.14
N GLY A 130 6.16 27.87 0.73
CA GLY A 130 5.85 29.28 0.58
C GLY A 130 6.92 29.92 -0.29
N THR A 131 6.55 30.36 -1.49
CA THR A 131 6.85 31.68 -2.09
C THR A 131 6.01 31.83 -3.34
#